data_AF-A0A2T1GA59-F1
#
_entry.id   AF-A0A2T1GA59-F1
#
_cell.length_a   1.000
_cell.length_b   1.000
_cell.length_c   1.000
_cell.angle_alpha   90.00
_cell.angle_beta   90.00
_cell.angle_gamma   90.00
#
_symmetry.space_group_name_H-M   'P 1'
#
loop_
_entity.id
_entity.type
_entity.pdbx_description
1 polymer ?
#
loop_
_entity_poly.entity_id
_entity_poly.type
_entity_poly.pdbx_seq_one_letter_code
_entity_poly.pdbx_strand_id
1 'polypeptide(L)'
;MGNICVIGPRGSGKTTYLAALAYKKQTMGKSKKFNIIPLNDDARQLADKAENIIRQGECLEPTVIGGEIKSVDDLPYYSFQLEIAKSWFVNPESFQVNVRDYPGEVFEKIADSNFSDAIYEGFINECLMKDVVGCLIILTEWDKANDSFYGRVMNQFIKLMDSHNRTHDLRLAVAMSKCERGELWSGRLDPETDLFRLHLPKTTDALRNNRILSQNLLRFYAISTFGVLKRNDPRPNRIDEQGKSGKASVLRDAPRWLSYNLIEPLHWLSQTTKLKGKVK
;
A
#
# COMPACT_ATOMS: atom_id res chain seq x y z
N MET A 1 -7.49 -13.15 11.83
CA MET A 1 -6.30 -12.85 11.01
C MET A 1 -6.79 -12.49 9.62
N GLY A 2 -6.23 -11.47 8.99
CA GLY A 2 -6.54 -11.15 7.60
C GLY A 2 -5.24 -10.94 6.84
N ASN A 3 -4.96 -11.79 5.87
CA ASN A 3 -3.82 -11.60 4.98
C ASN A 3 -4.12 -10.43 4.05
N ILE A 4 -3.18 -9.50 3.91
CA ILE A 4 -3.31 -8.33 3.04
C ILE A 4 -2.16 -8.36 2.03
N CYS A 5 -2.49 -8.30 0.75
CA CYS A 5 -1.49 -8.14 -0.29
C CYS A 5 -1.16 -6.67 -0.50
N VAL A 6 0.12 -6.34 -0.65
CA VAL A 6 0.57 -5.00 -1.02
C VAL A 6 1.24 -5.06 -2.38
N ILE A 7 0.64 -4.38 -3.36
CA ILE A 7 1.12 -4.38 -4.74
C ILE A 7 1.26 -2.97 -5.28
N GLY A 8 1.99 -2.83 -6.39
CA GLY A 8 2.24 -1.55 -7.04
C GLY A 8 3.51 -1.61 -7.87
N PRO A 9 3.68 -0.67 -8.82
CA PRO A 9 4.81 -0.66 -9.74
C PRO A 9 6.15 -0.48 -9.01
N ARG A 10 7.25 -0.69 -9.75
CA ARG A 10 8.59 -0.45 -9.20
C ARG A 10 8.74 1.01 -8.75
N GLY A 11 9.38 1.22 -7.60
CA GLY A 11 9.57 2.57 -7.05
C GLY A 11 8.32 3.21 -6.42
N SER A 12 7.20 2.49 -6.29
CA SER A 12 5.98 3.03 -5.66
C SER A 12 6.10 3.24 -4.14
N GLY A 13 7.16 2.69 -3.52
CA GLY A 13 7.49 2.88 -2.11
C GLY A 13 6.91 1.84 -1.16
N LYS A 14 6.56 0.63 -1.65
CA LYS A 14 5.98 -0.47 -0.84
C LYS A 14 6.85 -0.84 0.37
N THR A 15 8.11 -1.19 0.14
CA THR A 15 9.06 -1.55 1.18
C THR A 15 9.28 -0.40 2.17
N THR A 16 9.43 0.83 1.68
CA THR A 16 9.56 2.03 2.52
C THR A 16 8.31 2.30 3.35
N TYR A 17 7.12 2.09 2.78
CA TYR A 17 5.84 2.19 3.47
C TYR A 17 5.75 1.16 4.62
N LEU A 18 6.10 -0.10 4.35
CA LEU A 18 6.10 -1.17 5.37
C LEU A 18 7.15 -0.92 6.46
N ALA A 19 8.32 -0.37 6.11
CA ALA A 19 9.34 0.00 7.08
C ALA A 19 8.91 1.18 7.97
N ALA A 20 8.29 2.20 7.38
CA ALA A 20 7.72 3.30 8.16
C ALA A 20 6.59 2.80 9.07
N LEU A 21 5.77 1.86 8.60
CA LEU A 21 4.73 1.21 9.38
C LEU A 21 5.33 0.47 10.59
N ALA A 22 6.36 -0.35 10.39
CA ALA A 22 7.03 -1.10 11.45
C ALA A 22 7.70 -0.20 12.51
N TYR A 23 8.22 0.95 12.10
CA TYR A 23 9.01 1.85 12.95
C TYR A 23 8.19 2.93 13.66
N LYS A 24 7.17 3.49 13.00
CA LYS A 24 6.48 4.69 13.49
C LYS A 24 5.41 4.35 14.51
N LYS A 25 5.35 5.17 15.57
CA LYS A 25 4.31 5.14 16.61
C LYS A 25 3.27 6.25 16.47
N GLN A 26 3.46 7.14 15.49
CA GLN A 26 2.61 8.30 15.24
C GLN A 26 2.56 8.63 13.74
N THR A 27 1.40 9.09 13.27
CA THR A 27 1.15 9.52 11.89
C THR A 27 0.17 10.68 11.89
N MET A 28 0.24 11.55 10.89
CA MET A 28 -0.87 12.44 10.54
C MET A 28 -2.00 11.64 9.89
N GLY A 29 -3.25 12.04 10.10
CA GLY A 29 -4.44 11.33 9.60
C GLY A 29 -5.52 11.21 10.69
N LYS A 30 -6.57 10.40 10.47
CA LYS A 30 -7.61 10.15 11.48
C LYS A 30 -7.06 9.26 12.60
N SER A 31 -6.29 8.23 12.26
CA SER A 31 -5.66 7.32 13.23
C SER A 31 -4.36 7.89 13.80
N LYS A 32 -4.46 8.88 14.70
CA LYS A 32 -3.30 9.58 15.26
C LYS A 32 -2.50 8.78 16.30
N LYS A 33 -3.15 7.83 16.96
CA LYS A 33 -2.57 6.97 17.99
C LYS A 33 -2.78 5.51 17.61
N PHE A 34 -1.70 4.85 17.29
CA PHE A 34 -1.68 3.44 16.97
C PHE A 34 -0.38 2.83 17.52
N ASN A 35 -0.41 1.54 17.77
CA ASN A 35 0.77 0.77 18.14
C ASN A 35 0.95 -0.35 17.10
N ILE A 36 2.17 -0.55 16.65
CA ILE A 36 2.53 -1.60 15.69
C ILE A 36 3.58 -2.46 16.35
N ILE A 37 3.27 -3.74 16.48
CA ILE A 37 4.14 -4.72 17.11
C ILE A 37 4.57 -5.70 16.02
N PRO A 38 5.84 -5.69 15.61
CA PRO A 38 6.39 -6.72 14.72
C PRO A 38 6.27 -8.11 15.37
N LEU A 39 5.72 -9.07 14.63
CA LEU A 39 5.46 -10.43 15.13
C LEU A 39 6.49 -11.46 14.65
N ASN A 40 7.26 -11.15 13.61
CA ASN A 40 8.33 -12.01 13.09
C ASN A 40 9.63 -11.23 12.84
N ASP A 41 10.71 -11.96 12.57
CA ASP A 41 12.05 -11.38 12.45
C ASP A 41 12.20 -10.45 11.25
N ASP A 42 11.62 -10.80 10.11
CA ASP A 42 11.56 -9.92 8.92
C ASP A 42 10.93 -8.55 9.27
N ALA A 43 9.83 -8.53 10.01
CA ALA A 43 9.16 -7.29 10.41
C ALA A 43 9.99 -6.46 11.40
N ARG A 44 10.75 -7.12 12.30
CA ARG A 44 11.67 -6.45 13.24
C ARG A 44 12.85 -5.83 12.49
N GLN A 45 13.47 -6.60 11.59
CA GLN A 45 14.54 -6.10 10.72
C GLN A 45 14.08 -4.93 9.86
N LEU A 46 12.81 -4.92 9.44
CA LEU A 46 12.26 -3.81 8.68
C LEU A 46 12.14 -2.52 9.51
N ALA A 47 11.82 -2.62 10.81
CA ALA A 47 11.87 -1.49 11.73
C ALA A 47 13.30 -1.00 11.95
N ASP A 48 14.27 -1.91 12.08
CA ASP A 48 15.69 -1.58 12.21
C ASP A 48 16.21 -0.87 10.95
N LYS A 49 15.79 -1.32 9.76
CA LYS A 49 16.11 -0.65 8.48
C LYS A 49 15.53 0.76 8.43
N ALA A 50 14.33 1.00 8.94
CA ALA A 50 13.78 2.34 9.02
C ALA A 50 14.59 3.26 9.94
N GLU A 51 15.07 2.75 11.08
CA GLU A 51 15.92 3.51 12.00
C GLU A 51 17.32 3.78 11.45
N ASN A 52 17.95 2.76 10.88
CA ASN A 52 19.36 2.81 10.50
C ASN A 52 19.61 3.30 9.06
N ILE A 53 18.61 3.24 8.18
CA ILE A 53 18.75 3.64 6.77
C ILE A 53 17.87 4.87 6.50
N ILE A 54 16.55 4.75 6.68
CA ILE A 54 15.63 5.85 6.30
C ILE A 54 15.88 7.11 7.15
N ARG A 55 16.08 6.99 8.46
CA ARG A 55 16.39 8.17 9.30
C ARG A 55 17.73 8.82 8.99
N GLN A 56 18.67 8.07 8.42
CA GLN A 56 19.97 8.59 8.03
C GLN A 56 19.93 9.30 6.68
N GLY A 57 18.75 9.40 6.05
CA GLY A 57 18.59 10.03 4.74
C GLY A 57 18.93 9.08 3.59
N GLU A 58 18.96 7.77 3.83
CA GLU A 58 19.22 6.78 2.79
C GLU A 58 17.93 6.08 2.33
N CYS A 59 18.00 5.39 1.18
CA CYS A 59 16.88 4.64 0.62
C CYS A 59 17.02 3.14 0.86
N LEU A 60 15.88 2.46 1.06
CA LEU A 60 15.86 1.01 1.07
C LEU A 60 16.03 0.46 -0.34
N GLU A 61 16.79 -0.62 -0.47
CA GLU A 61 16.91 -1.33 -1.74
C GLU A 61 15.55 -1.93 -2.16
N PRO A 62 15.23 -1.92 -3.46
CA PRO A 62 14.00 -2.51 -3.95
C PRO A 62 14.03 -4.03 -3.81
N THR A 63 12.86 -4.64 -3.62
CA THR A 63 12.68 -6.08 -3.82
C THR A 63 12.85 -6.40 -5.30
N VAL A 64 13.86 -7.19 -5.63
CA VAL A 64 14.22 -7.58 -7.01
C VAL A 64 14.21 -9.10 -7.12
N ILE A 65 13.66 -9.61 -8.21
CA ILE A 65 13.70 -11.05 -8.53
C ILE A 65 15.11 -11.42 -8.98
N GLY A 66 15.68 -12.49 -8.42
CA GLY A 66 17.04 -12.96 -8.71
C GLY A 66 17.94 -12.92 -7.47
N GLY A 67 19.05 -13.67 -7.53
CA GLY A 67 19.91 -13.87 -6.37
C GLY A 67 19.27 -14.77 -5.33
N GLU A 68 18.92 -14.20 -4.18
CA GLU A 68 18.30 -14.90 -3.04
C GLU A 68 16.81 -15.19 -3.26
N ILE A 69 16.10 -14.35 -4.03
CA ILE A 69 14.67 -14.51 -4.32
C ILE A 69 14.51 -15.33 -5.61
N LYS A 70 14.18 -16.62 -5.47
CA LYS A 70 13.96 -17.54 -6.61
C LYS A 70 12.49 -17.91 -6.80
N SER A 71 11.69 -17.81 -5.73
CA SER A 71 10.28 -18.19 -5.68
C SER A 71 9.49 -17.25 -4.77
N VAL A 72 8.17 -17.42 -4.71
CA VAL A 72 7.30 -16.65 -3.79
C VAL A 72 7.65 -16.92 -2.32
N ASP A 73 8.10 -18.13 -1.99
CA ASP A 73 8.46 -18.53 -0.63
C ASP A 73 9.71 -17.81 -0.11
N ASP A 74 10.58 -17.35 -1.02
CA ASP A 74 11.78 -16.58 -0.70
C ASP A 74 11.50 -15.08 -0.52
N LEU A 75 10.27 -14.62 -0.79
CA LEU A 75 9.91 -13.21 -0.64
C LEU A 75 9.79 -12.82 0.84
N PRO A 76 10.26 -11.61 1.21
CA PRO A 76 10.08 -11.09 2.56
C PRO A 76 8.61 -11.11 2.99
N TYR A 77 8.35 -11.70 4.16
CA TYR A 77 7.02 -11.84 4.73
C TYR A 77 6.98 -11.13 6.07
N TYR A 78 6.12 -10.12 6.20
CA TYR A 78 6.05 -9.27 7.37
C TYR A 78 4.74 -9.51 8.11
N SER A 79 4.83 -9.79 9.41
CA SER A 79 3.65 -9.93 10.28
C SER A 79 3.65 -8.85 11.35
N PHE A 80 2.52 -8.16 11.50
CA PHE A 80 2.34 -7.06 12.44
C PHE A 80 1.04 -7.23 13.23
N GLN A 81 1.08 -6.93 14.52
CA GLN A 81 -0.11 -6.62 15.30
C GLN A 81 -0.34 -5.11 15.27
N LEU A 82 -1.50 -4.66 14.81
CA LEU A 82 -1.90 -3.26 14.83
C LEU A 82 -2.95 -3.04 15.91
N GLU A 83 -2.71 -2.05 16.76
CA GLU A 83 -3.64 -1.61 17.80
C GLU A 83 -4.00 -0.14 17.55
N ILE A 84 -5.28 0.16 17.38
CA ILE A 84 -5.77 1.52 17.13
C ILE A 84 -6.57 2.00 18.34
N ALA A 85 -6.08 3.04 19.01
CA ALA A 85 -6.78 3.65 20.12
C ALA A 85 -7.88 4.59 19.61
N LYS A 86 -9.15 4.28 19.90
CA LYS A 86 -10.30 5.11 19.49
C LYS A 86 -10.59 6.27 20.44
N SER A 87 -10.42 6.05 21.75
CA SER A 87 -10.59 7.03 22.82
C SER A 87 -10.00 6.47 24.12
N TRP A 88 -9.85 7.29 25.16
CA TRP A 88 -9.32 6.82 26.44
C TRP A 88 -10.24 5.83 27.16
N PHE A 89 -11.53 5.84 26.79
CA PHE A 89 -12.59 5.05 27.42
C PHE A 89 -13.05 3.84 26.58
N VAL A 90 -12.41 3.58 25.42
CA VAL A 90 -12.82 2.51 24.51
C VAL A 90 -11.62 1.60 24.28
N ASN A 91 -11.83 0.29 24.44
CA ASN A 91 -10.80 -0.71 24.18
C ASN A 91 -10.20 -0.51 22.77
N PRO A 92 -8.86 -0.57 22.64
CA PRO A 92 -8.21 -0.49 21.35
C PRO A 92 -8.75 -1.56 20.39
N GLU A 93 -8.96 -1.18 19.14
CA GLU A 93 -9.23 -2.18 18.09
C GLU A 93 -7.90 -2.81 17.70
N SER A 94 -7.84 -4.14 17.74
CA SER A 94 -6.60 -4.88 17.55
C SER A 94 -6.78 -5.91 16.43
N PHE A 95 -5.89 -5.90 15.44
CA PHE A 95 -5.93 -6.84 14.32
C PHE A 95 -4.52 -7.15 13.80
N GLN A 96 -4.33 -8.39 13.38
CA GLN A 96 -3.08 -8.84 12.77
C GLN A 96 -3.11 -8.60 11.26
N VAL A 97 -2.04 -8.03 10.74
CA VAL A 97 -1.78 -7.81 9.32
C VAL A 97 -0.56 -8.61 8.92
N ASN A 98 -0.74 -9.47 7.92
CA ASN A 98 0.33 -10.20 7.29
C ASN A 98 0.49 -9.68 5.86
N VAL A 99 1.72 -9.34 5.48
CA VAL A 99 2.04 -8.75 4.18
C VAL A 99 3.25 -9.43 3.59
N ARG A 100 3.13 -9.87 2.35
CA ARG A 100 4.27 -10.22 1.51
C ARG A 100 4.61 -9.02 0.61
N ASP A 101 5.89 -8.63 0.56
CA ASP A 101 6.33 -7.50 -0.25
C ASP A 101 6.74 -7.96 -1.65
N TYR A 102 5.77 -7.90 -2.57
CA TYR A 102 5.95 -8.35 -3.94
C TYR A 102 6.78 -7.36 -4.76
N PRO A 103 7.67 -7.84 -5.65
CA PRO A 103 8.46 -6.99 -6.54
C PRO A 103 7.55 -6.23 -7.52
N GLY A 104 8.01 -5.05 -7.98
CA GLY A 104 7.20 -4.18 -8.86
C GLY A 104 6.86 -4.80 -10.20
N GLU A 105 7.72 -5.70 -10.67
CA GLU A 105 7.61 -6.46 -11.90
C GLU A 105 6.36 -7.35 -11.92
N VAL A 106 5.91 -7.83 -10.75
CA VAL A 106 4.65 -8.60 -10.63
C VAL A 106 3.45 -7.72 -10.99
N PHE A 107 3.44 -6.45 -10.55
CA PHE A 107 2.38 -5.51 -10.89
C PHE A 107 2.37 -5.20 -12.39
N GLU A 108 3.54 -5.09 -13.00
CA GLU A 108 3.69 -4.85 -14.43
C GLU A 108 3.16 -6.02 -15.27
N LYS A 109 3.44 -7.25 -14.84
CA LYS A 109 2.96 -8.48 -15.50
C LYS A 109 1.44 -8.66 -15.44
N ILE A 110 0.73 -8.05 -14.50
CA ILE A 110 -0.75 -8.11 -14.47
C ILE A 110 -1.35 -7.53 -15.78
N ALA A 111 -0.69 -6.56 -16.40
CA ALA A 111 -1.14 -6.00 -17.67
C ALA A 111 -1.02 -7.01 -18.83
N ASP A 112 -0.12 -7.98 -18.72
CA ASP A 112 0.31 -8.88 -19.79
C ASP A 112 -0.16 -10.32 -19.51
N SER A 113 -1.28 -10.70 -20.12
CA SER A 113 -1.93 -12.01 -19.92
C SER A 113 -1.18 -13.23 -20.46
N ASN A 114 0.02 -13.05 -21.02
CA ASN A 114 0.68 -14.05 -21.89
C ASN A 114 2.01 -14.58 -21.33
N PHE A 115 2.32 -14.38 -20.05
CA PHE A 115 3.60 -14.83 -19.48
C PHE A 115 3.42 -15.96 -18.48
N SER A 116 4.04 -17.12 -18.75
CA SER A 116 4.27 -18.17 -17.76
C SER A 116 5.46 -17.76 -16.89
N ASP A 117 5.19 -17.21 -15.72
CA ASP A 117 6.20 -16.84 -14.74
C ASP A 117 5.76 -17.36 -13.37
N ALA A 118 6.57 -18.23 -12.77
CA ALA A 118 6.21 -18.93 -11.53
C ALA A 118 5.99 -17.97 -10.34
N ILE A 119 6.69 -16.82 -10.30
CA ILE A 119 6.52 -15.81 -9.27
C ILE A 119 5.21 -15.04 -9.49
N TYR A 120 4.88 -14.73 -10.75
CA TYR A 120 3.59 -14.14 -11.10
C TYR A 120 2.41 -15.09 -10.79
N GLU A 121 2.51 -16.36 -11.17
CA GLU A 121 1.49 -17.37 -10.85
C GLU A 121 1.33 -17.56 -9.35
N GLY A 122 2.46 -17.66 -8.62
CA GLY A 122 2.44 -17.73 -7.16
C GLY A 122 1.82 -16.49 -6.52
N PHE A 123 2.08 -15.29 -7.06
CA PHE A 123 1.41 -14.06 -6.64
C PHE A 123 -0.11 -14.13 -6.83
N ILE A 124 -0.58 -14.51 -8.02
CA ILE A 124 -2.02 -14.58 -8.30
C ILE A 124 -2.70 -15.59 -7.37
N ASN A 125 -2.08 -16.77 -7.20
CA ASN A 125 -2.58 -17.81 -6.33
C ASN A 125 -2.67 -17.35 -4.88
N GLU A 126 -1.63 -16.71 -4.33
CA GLU A 126 -1.66 -16.19 -2.96
C GLU A 126 -2.65 -15.03 -2.82
N CYS A 127 -2.58 -14.02 -3.69
CA CYS A 127 -3.36 -12.79 -3.59
C CYS A 127 -4.88 -13.03 -3.68
N LEU A 128 -5.28 -14.05 -4.43
CA LEU A 128 -6.68 -14.39 -4.62
C LEU A 128 -7.16 -15.56 -3.74
N MET A 129 -6.35 -16.04 -2.78
CA MET A 129 -6.81 -17.01 -1.76
C MET A 129 -7.91 -16.45 -0.86
N LYS A 130 -8.85 -17.29 -0.44
CA LYS A 130 -10.04 -16.88 0.33
C LYS A 130 -9.75 -16.29 1.71
N ASP A 131 -8.59 -16.54 2.29
CA ASP A 131 -8.13 -15.98 3.55
C ASP A 131 -7.46 -14.59 3.41
N VAL A 132 -7.16 -14.16 2.18
CA VAL A 132 -6.76 -12.78 1.87
C VAL A 132 -7.98 -11.88 1.92
N VAL A 133 -8.00 -10.94 2.87
CA VAL A 133 -9.17 -10.07 3.11
C VAL A 133 -9.16 -8.81 2.25
N GLY A 134 -8.01 -8.47 1.67
CA GLY A 134 -7.87 -7.26 0.90
C GLY A 134 -6.52 -7.06 0.23
N CYS A 135 -6.49 -6.14 -0.72
CA CYS A 135 -5.30 -5.73 -1.45
C CYS A 135 -5.13 -4.21 -1.33
N LEU A 136 -3.94 -3.79 -0.90
CA LEU A 136 -3.49 -2.41 -0.93
C LEU A 136 -2.65 -2.19 -2.19
N ILE A 137 -3.18 -1.36 -3.09
CA ILE A 137 -2.54 -1.01 -4.36
C ILE A 137 -1.91 0.37 -4.21
N ILE A 138 -0.59 0.45 -4.26
CA ILE A 138 0.16 1.70 -4.08
C ILE A 138 0.64 2.22 -5.44
N LEU A 139 0.14 3.38 -5.85
CA LEU A 139 0.48 4.06 -7.10
C LEU A 139 1.23 5.37 -6.81
N THR A 140 2.14 5.79 -7.68
CA THR A 140 2.91 7.04 -7.48
C THR A 140 2.96 7.98 -8.66
N GLU A 141 2.88 7.47 -9.89
CA GLU A 141 2.95 8.31 -11.08
C GLU A 141 1.55 8.74 -11.51
N TRP A 142 1.43 9.88 -12.18
CA TRP A 142 0.13 10.44 -12.57
C TRP A 142 0.14 11.15 -13.93
N ASP A 143 1.16 10.88 -14.74
CA ASP A 143 1.14 11.27 -16.14
C ASP A 143 0.21 10.36 -16.96
N LYS A 144 -0.10 10.82 -18.17
CA LYS A 144 -1.04 10.15 -19.09
C LYS A 144 -0.62 8.73 -19.49
N ALA A 145 0.68 8.44 -19.57
CA ALA A 145 1.16 7.11 -19.93
C ALA A 145 0.93 6.15 -18.76
N ASN A 146 1.27 6.58 -17.53
CA ASN A 146 1.01 5.82 -16.31
C ASN A 146 -0.49 5.61 -16.05
N ASP A 147 -1.35 6.61 -16.24
CA ASP A 147 -2.81 6.42 -16.12
C ASP A 147 -3.35 5.37 -17.10
N SER A 148 -2.86 5.40 -18.35
CA SER A 148 -3.27 4.41 -19.35
C SER A 148 -2.77 3.01 -19.00
N PHE A 149 -1.58 2.89 -18.41
CA PHE A 149 -1.01 1.63 -17.97
C PHE A 149 -1.73 1.08 -16.73
N TYR A 150 -1.92 1.89 -15.69
CA TYR A 150 -2.66 1.51 -14.49
C TYR A 150 -4.10 1.11 -14.81
N GLY A 151 -4.79 1.82 -15.70
CA GLY A 151 -6.12 1.42 -16.17
C GLY A 151 -6.14 0.03 -16.83
N ARG A 152 -5.11 -0.35 -17.58
CA ARG A 152 -4.99 -1.72 -18.12
C ARG A 152 -4.77 -2.74 -16.99
N VAL A 153 -3.86 -2.46 -16.07
CA VAL A 153 -3.58 -3.32 -14.91
C VAL A 153 -4.86 -3.55 -14.09
N MET A 154 -5.60 -2.50 -13.74
CA MET A 154 -6.83 -2.62 -12.95
C MET A 154 -7.89 -3.45 -13.66
N ASN A 155 -8.08 -3.26 -14.98
CA ASN A 155 -9.03 -4.06 -15.75
C ASN A 155 -8.67 -5.55 -15.76
N GLN A 156 -7.38 -5.88 -15.94
CA GLN A 156 -6.95 -7.28 -15.89
C GLN A 156 -7.03 -7.87 -14.49
N PHE A 157 -6.65 -7.10 -13.46
CA PHE A 157 -6.75 -7.53 -12.08
C PHE A 157 -8.20 -7.84 -11.68
N ILE A 158 -9.16 -7.02 -12.09
CA ILE A 158 -10.59 -7.29 -11.83
C ILE A 158 -11.07 -8.55 -12.55
N LYS A 159 -10.61 -8.83 -13.77
CA LYS A 159 -10.94 -10.10 -14.46
C LYS A 159 -10.33 -11.31 -13.74
N LEU A 160 -9.12 -11.19 -13.22
CA LEU A 160 -8.49 -12.24 -12.40
C LEU A 160 -9.26 -12.45 -11.10
N MET A 161 -9.70 -11.37 -10.45
CA MET A 161 -10.60 -11.47 -9.29
C MET A 161 -11.90 -12.19 -9.66
N ASP A 162 -12.48 -11.90 -10.82
CA ASP A 162 -13.72 -12.51 -11.27
C ASP A 162 -13.56 -14.02 -11.50
N SER A 163 -12.50 -14.44 -12.20
CA SER A 163 -12.21 -15.86 -12.42
C SER A 163 -11.94 -16.65 -11.13
N HIS A 164 -11.56 -15.97 -10.05
CA HIS A 164 -11.35 -16.56 -8.73
C HIS A 164 -12.53 -16.31 -7.76
N ASN A 165 -13.67 -15.81 -8.25
CA ASN A 165 -14.86 -15.49 -7.45
C ASN A 165 -14.55 -14.54 -6.27
N ARG A 166 -13.74 -13.50 -6.52
CA ARG A 166 -13.26 -12.53 -5.51
C ARG A 166 -13.87 -11.13 -5.64
N THR A 167 -14.64 -10.86 -6.69
CA THR A 167 -15.23 -9.54 -7.01
C THR A 167 -16.29 -9.05 -6.01
N HIS A 168 -16.75 -9.94 -5.13
CA HIS A 168 -17.76 -9.67 -4.10
C HIS A 168 -17.24 -9.81 -2.66
N ASP A 169 -15.99 -10.20 -2.44
CA ASP A 169 -15.43 -10.41 -1.10
C ASP A 169 -14.03 -9.81 -0.87
N LEU A 170 -13.22 -9.60 -1.92
CA LEU A 170 -11.90 -9.00 -1.82
C LEU A 170 -11.98 -7.48 -1.89
N ARG A 171 -11.45 -6.80 -0.87
CA ARG A 171 -11.41 -5.33 -0.83
C ARG A 171 -10.17 -4.76 -1.51
N LEU A 172 -10.36 -3.65 -2.22
CA LEU A 172 -9.30 -2.90 -2.88
C LEU A 172 -9.15 -1.52 -2.24
N ALA A 173 -8.02 -1.30 -1.59
CA ALA A 173 -7.59 0.03 -1.14
C ALA A 173 -6.58 0.55 -2.16
N VAL A 174 -6.94 1.57 -2.93
CA VAL A 174 -6.06 2.16 -3.95
C VAL A 174 -5.50 3.46 -3.39
N ALA A 175 -4.18 3.52 -3.22
CA ALA A 175 -3.50 4.61 -2.54
C ALA A 175 -2.56 5.36 -3.50
N MET A 176 -2.73 6.69 -3.56
CA MET A 176 -1.74 7.58 -4.15
C MET A 176 -0.66 7.84 -3.12
N SER A 177 0.52 7.27 -3.36
CA SER A 177 1.74 7.42 -2.58
C SER A 177 2.51 8.68 -2.95
N LYS A 178 3.48 9.06 -2.11
CA LYS A 178 4.25 10.30 -2.24
C LYS A 178 3.34 11.53 -2.32
N CYS A 179 2.22 11.52 -1.59
CA CYS A 179 1.23 12.61 -1.65
C CYS A 179 1.73 13.92 -1.01
N GLU A 180 2.86 13.90 -0.29
CA GLU A 180 3.51 15.10 0.24
C GLU A 180 4.03 16.05 -0.85
N ARG A 181 4.12 15.60 -2.11
CA ARG A 181 4.43 16.46 -3.26
C ARG A 181 3.41 17.58 -3.35
N GLY A 182 3.88 18.81 -3.59
CA GLY A 182 3.06 20.01 -3.45
C GLY A 182 1.82 19.98 -4.35
N GLU A 183 1.93 19.36 -5.52
CA GLU A 183 0.88 19.18 -6.52
C GLU A 183 -0.23 18.24 -6.05
N LEU A 184 0.08 17.29 -5.16
CA LEU A 184 -0.85 16.26 -4.67
C LEU A 184 -1.31 16.52 -3.23
N TRP A 185 -0.57 17.31 -2.46
CA TRP A 185 -0.84 17.46 -1.03
C TRP A 185 -2.21 18.03 -0.74
N SER A 186 -2.70 18.97 -1.56
CA SER A 186 -4.05 19.54 -1.42
C SER A 186 -5.15 18.48 -1.58
N GLY A 187 -5.01 17.58 -2.54
CA GLY A 187 -6.01 16.53 -2.85
C GLY A 187 -6.06 15.37 -1.85
N ARG A 188 -5.21 15.37 -0.81
CA ARG A 188 -5.17 14.27 0.17
C ARG A 188 -6.46 14.10 0.99
N LEU A 189 -7.30 15.13 1.06
CA LEU A 189 -8.51 15.15 1.88
C LEU A 189 -9.69 14.44 1.19
N ASP A 190 -9.83 14.58 -0.12
CA ASP A 190 -10.74 13.80 -0.97
C ASP A 190 -9.94 13.14 -2.11
N PRO A 191 -9.19 12.06 -1.80
CA PRO A 191 -8.27 11.46 -2.78
C PRO A 191 -8.99 10.97 -4.03
N GLU A 192 -10.22 10.47 -3.92
CA GLU A 192 -10.95 9.97 -5.09
C GLU A 192 -11.19 11.09 -6.10
N THR A 193 -11.70 12.24 -5.66
CA THR A 193 -11.99 13.38 -6.55
C THR A 193 -10.72 14.11 -6.95
N ASP A 194 -9.89 14.47 -5.97
CA ASP A 194 -8.84 15.46 -6.16
C ASP A 194 -7.49 14.85 -6.57
N LEU A 195 -7.33 13.52 -6.47
CA LEU A 195 -6.12 12.82 -6.94
C LEU A 195 -6.45 11.88 -8.09
N PHE A 196 -7.36 10.95 -7.85
CA PHE A 196 -7.63 9.87 -8.79
C PHE A 196 -8.43 10.34 -10.01
N ARG A 197 -9.60 10.98 -9.82
CA ARG A 197 -10.37 11.50 -10.97
C ARG A 197 -9.63 12.59 -11.72
N LEU A 198 -8.91 13.45 -11.01
CA LEU A 198 -8.17 14.56 -11.60
C LEU A 198 -6.95 14.10 -12.40
N HIS A 199 -6.12 13.22 -11.85
CA HIS A 199 -4.83 12.86 -12.46
C HIS A 199 -4.77 11.46 -13.06
N LEU A 200 -5.64 10.55 -12.63
CA LEU A 200 -5.73 9.16 -13.11
C LEU A 200 -7.16 8.82 -13.62
N PRO A 201 -7.73 9.59 -14.55
CA PRO A 201 -9.11 9.41 -14.97
C PRO A 201 -9.39 8.03 -15.58
N LYS A 202 -8.49 7.45 -16.38
CA LYS A 202 -8.70 6.11 -16.97
C LYS A 202 -8.62 5.02 -15.92
N THR A 203 -7.68 5.14 -14.98
CA THR A 203 -7.56 4.22 -13.85
C THR A 203 -8.80 4.27 -12.98
N THR A 204 -9.31 5.48 -12.72
CA THR A 204 -10.53 5.69 -11.93
C THR A 204 -11.74 5.10 -12.63
N ASP A 205 -11.88 5.31 -13.93
CA ASP A 205 -12.94 4.73 -14.76
C ASP A 205 -12.90 3.18 -14.72
N ALA A 206 -11.71 2.60 -14.91
CA ALA A 206 -11.49 1.15 -14.85
C ALA A 206 -11.88 0.52 -13.50
N LEU A 207 -11.86 1.29 -12.41
CA LEU A 207 -12.23 0.83 -11.07
C LEU A 207 -13.70 1.12 -10.73
N ARG A 208 -14.18 2.34 -10.99
CA ARG A 208 -15.52 2.81 -10.59
C ARG A 208 -16.63 2.40 -11.55
N ASN A 209 -16.34 2.33 -12.84
CA ASN A 209 -17.34 1.99 -13.87
C ASN A 209 -17.28 0.51 -14.28
N ASN A 210 -16.43 -0.28 -13.61
CA ASN A 210 -16.42 -1.73 -13.77
C ASN A 210 -17.66 -2.35 -13.12
N ARG A 211 -18.48 -3.02 -13.93
CA ARG A 211 -19.76 -3.61 -13.51
C ARG A 211 -19.61 -4.87 -12.67
N ILE A 212 -18.44 -5.50 -12.70
CA ILE A 212 -18.16 -6.76 -12.00
C ILE A 212 -17.72 -6.46 -10.55
N LEU A 213 -16.92 -5.41 -10.35
CA LEU A 213 -16.41 -5.03 -9.03
C LEU A 213 -17.51 -4.41 -8.17
N SER A 214 -17.72 -4.97 -6.97
CA SER A 214 -18.64 -4.41 -5.98
C SER A 214 -18.10 -3.08 -5.44
N GLN A 215 -18.80 -1.98 -5.69
CA GLN A 215 -18.29 -0.63 -5.41
C GLN A 215 -18.07 -0.32 -3.92
N ASN A 216 -18.76 -1.04 -3.03
CA ASN A 216 -18.55 -0.95 -1.57
C ASN A 216 -17.23 -1.59 -1.11
N LEU A 217 -16.56 -2.36 -1.97
CA LEU A 217 -15.26 -2.99 -1.73
C LEU A 217 -14.10 -2.20 -2.31
N LEU A 218 -14.33 -0.96 -2.74
CA LEU A 218 -13.30 -0.09 -3.32
C LEU A 218 -13.21 1.24 -2.55
N ARG A 219 -12.01 1.58 -2.08
CA ARG A 219 -11.72 2.89 -1.50
C ARG A 219 -10.41 3.47 -2.01
N PHE A 220 -10.40 4.80 -2.13
CA PHE A 220 -9.24 5.58 -2.51
C PHE A 220 -8.63 6.27 -1.29
N TYR A 221 -7.29 6.33 -1.27
CA TYR A 221 -6.53 6.91 -0.18
C TYR A 221 -5.39 7.77 -0.73
N ALA A 222 -5.01 8.79 0.04
CA ALA A 222 -3.72 9.45 -0.11
C ALA A 222 -2.83 8.99 1.04
N ILE A 223 -1.59 8.61 0.74
CA ILE A 223 -0.59 8.20 1.73
C ILE A 223 0.73 8.92 1.48
N SER A 224 1.45 9.20 2.56
CA SER A 224 2.82 9.71 2.49
C SER A 224 3.69 9.03 3.53
N THR A 225 4.73 8.36 3.07
CA THR A 225 5.67 7.67 3.95
C THR A 225 6.51 8.67 4.74
N PHE A 226 6.92 9.79 4.14
CA PHE A 226 7.79 10.79 4.80
C PHE A 226 7.03 11.99 5.39
N GLY A 227 5.87 12.31 4.82
CA GLY A 227 5.06 13.46 5.19
C GLY A 227 5.63 14.80 4.73
N VAL A 228 5.14 15.86 5.36
CA VAL A 228 5.59 17.25 5.16
C VAL A 228 6.37 17.72 6.38
N LEU A 229 7.16 18.79 6.24
CA LEU A 229 8.00 19.30 7.33
C LEU A 229 7.19 19.71 8.57
N LYS A 230 6.05 20.41 8.38
CA LYS A 230 5.11 20.75 9.45
C LYS A 230 3.69 20.88 8.89
N ARG A 231 2.68 20.85 9.76
CA ARG A 231 1.28 21.13 9.35
C ARG A 231 1.11 22.47 8.62
N ASN A 232 1.82 23.50 9.07
CA ASN A 232 1.80 24.85 8.49
C ASN A 232 3.00 25.11 7.55
N ASP A 233 3.78 24.07 7.26
CA ASP A 233 4.90 24.09 6.32
C ASP A 233 4.76 22.85 5.41
N PRO A 234 3.89 22.92 4.38
CA PRO A 234 3.52 21.77 3.56
C PRO A 234 4.63 21.36 2.59
N ARG A 235 5.86 21.88 2.75
CA ARG A 235 6.98 21.42 1.95
C ARG A 235 7.22 19.92 2.22
N PRO A 236 7.44 19.12 1.16
CA PRO A 236 7.75 17.70 1.31
C PRO A 236 8.90 17.47 2.28
N ASN A 237 8.76 16.53 3.21
CA ASN A 237 9.89 16.01 3.99
C ASN A 237 10.66 14.95 3.18
N ARG A 238 10.90 15.26 1.91
CA ARG A 238 11.42 14.34 0.89
C ARG A 238 12.43 15.07 0.01
N ILE A 239 13.49 14.38 -0.39
CA ILE A 239 14.39 14.79 -1.46
C ILE A 239 14.42 13.66 -2.49
N ASP A 240 14.53 14.03 -3.77
CA ASP A 240 14.82 13.07 -4.82
C ASP A 240 16.31 13.06 -5.10
N GLU A 241 16.90 11.88 -4.99
CA GLU A 241 18.33 11.63 -5.19
C GLU A 241 18.53 10.54 -6.24
N GLN A 242 19.75 10.43 -6.73
CA GLN A 242 20.13 9.34 -7.62
C GLN A 242 20.59 8.15 -6.78
N GLY A 243 19.73 7.14 -6.67
CA GLY A 243 20.04 5.86 -6.05
C GLY A 243 20.64 4.85 -7.04
N LYS A 244 21.06 3.69 -6.53
CA LYS A 244 21.69 2.62 -7.33
C LYS A 244 20.81 2.11 -8.47
N SER A 245 19.49 2.14 -8.28
CA SER A 245 18.49 1.67 -9.25
C SER A 245 17.77 2.82 -10.00
N GLY A 246 18.31 4.04 -9.98
CA GLY A 246 17.69 5.23 -10.57
C GLY A 246 17.22 6.24 -9.52
N LYS A 247 16.18 7.02 -9.80
CA LYS A 247 15.68 8.04 -8.86
C LYS A 247 15.15 7.38 -7.58
N ALA A 248 15.74 7.73 -6.45
CA ALA A 248 15.30 7.32 -5.11
C ALA A 248 14.72 8.53 -4.37
N SER A 249 13.78 8.28 -3.48
CA SER A 249 13.24 9.31 -2.59
C SER A 249 13.74 9.05 -1.18
N VAL A 250 14.39 10.05 -0.59
CA VAL A 250 14.95 9.98 0.76
C VAL A 250 14.31 11.00 1.69
N LEU A 251 14.41 10.75 2.99
CA LEU A 251 13.87 11.60 4.03
C LEU A 251 14.73 12.87 4.19
N ARG A 252 14.09 14.05 4.15
CA ARG A 252 14.81 15.34 4.21
C ARG A 252 15.26 15.72 5.62
N ASP A 253 14.39 15.54 6.61
CA ASP A 253 14.55 16.00 7.99
C ASP A 253 13.99 14.91 8.91
N ALA A 254 14.88 14.07 9.43
CA ALA A 254 14.53 12.92 10.25
C ALA A 254 13.84 13.28 11.58
N PRO A 255 14.28 14.31 12.33
CA PRO A 255 13.53 14.82 13.48
C PRO A 255 12.07 15.20 13.18
N ARG A 256 11.76 15.60 11.95
CA ARG A 256 10.40 15.96 11.52
C ARG A 256 9.69 14.86 10.75
N TRP A 257 10.20 13.63 10.76
CA TRP A 257 9.59 12.54 10.02
C TRP A 257 8.24 12.14 10.61
N LEU A 258 7.18 12.57 9.94
CA LEU A 258 5.81 12.33 10.34
C LEU A 258 4.97 11.94 9.13
N SER A 259 4.80 10.63 8.94
CA SER A 259 4.03 10.06 7.85
C SER A 259 2.58 10.54 7.83
N TYR A 260 1.90 10.37 6.70
CA TYR A 260 0.49 10.63 6.52
C TYR A 260 -0.24 9.34 6.14
N ASN A 261 -1.27 9.02 6.92
CA ASN A 261 -2.30 8.04 6.61
C ASN A 261 -1.80 6.60 6.35
N LEU A 262 -0.78 6.14 7.08
CA LEU A 262 -0.27 4.78 6.90
C LEU A 262 -1.28 3.70 7.33
N ILE A 263 -2.19 4.02 8.26
CA ILE A 263 -3.02 3.03 8.97
C ILE A 263 -4.40 2.84 8.36
N GLU A 264 -5.06 3.91 7.91
CA GLU A 264 -6.47 3.82 7.48
C GLU A 264 -6.72 2.84 6.34
N PRO A 265 -5.84 2.70 5.31
CA PRO A 265 -6.02 1.67 4.29
C PRO A 265 -6.05 0.27 4.89
N LEU A 266 -5.08 -0.08 5.74
CA LEU A 266 -4.99 -1.41 6.38
C LEU A 266 -6.13 -1.66 7.36
N HIS A 267 -6.52 -0.63 8.11
CA HIS A 267 -7.66 -0.71 9.02
C HIS A 267 -8.96 -0.98 8.27
N TRP A 268 -9.20 -0.30 7.15
CA TRP A 268 -10.39 -0.56 6.37
C TRP A 268 -10.38 -1.93 5.69
N LEU A 269 -9.23 -2.39 5.18
CA LEU A 269 -9.11 -3.74 4.61
C LEU A 269 -9.40 -4.83 5.64
N SER A 270 -8.93 -4.65 6.89
CA SER A 270 -9.10 -5.64 7.97
C SER A 270 -10.49 -5.67 8.62
N GLN A 271 -11.34 -4.65 8.41
CA GLN A 271 -12.69 -4.61 8.96
C GLN A 271 -13.62 -5.62 8.26
N THR A 272 -13.48 -6.93 8.46
CA THR A 272 -14.34 -7.94 7.79
C THR A 272 -15.79 -7.50 7.70
N THR A 273 -16.39 -7.62 6.52
CA THR A 273 -17.84 -7.47 6.34
C THR A 273 -18.45 -8.63 7.09
N LYS A 274 -18.66 -8.47 8.41
CA LYS A 274 -19.62 -9.31 9.10
C LYS A 274 -20.91 -9.08 8.35
N LEU A 275 -21.26 -10.01 7.45
CA LEU A 275 -22.66 -10.30 7.17
C LEU A 275 -23.27 -10.37 8.56
N LYS A 276 -24.05 -9.33 8.90
CA LYS A 276 -24.85 -9.32 10.12
C LYS A 276 -25.79 -10.51 9.95
N GLY A 277 -25.36 -11.68 10.42
CA GLY A 277 -26.23 -12.81 10.66
C GLY A 277 -27.28 -12.28 11.62
N LYS A 278 -28.46 -11.96 11.08
CA LYS A 278 -29.66 -11.90 11.89
C LYS A 278 -29.79 -13.29 12.47
N VAL A 279 -29.36 -13.45 13.71
CA VAL A 279 -29.91 -14.48 14.58
C VAL A 279 -31.39 -14.11 14.69
N LYS A 280 -32.21 -14.85 13.94
CA LYS A 280 -33.63 -14.97 14.26
C LYS A 280 -33.75 -16.00 15.37
#